data_AF-A0A182ISS0-F1
#
_entry.id   AF-A0A182ISS0-F1
#
_cell.length_a   1.000
_cell.length_b   1.000
_cell.length_c   1.000
_cell.angle_alpha   90.00
_cell.angle_beta   90.00
_cell.angle_gamma   90.00
#
_symmetry.space_group_name_H-M   'P 1'
#
loop_
_entity.id
_entity.type
_entity.pdbx_description
1 polymer ?
#
loop_
_entity_poly.entity_id
_entity_poly.type
_entity_poly.pdbx_seq_one_letter_code
_entity_poly.pdbx_strand_id
1 'polypeptide(L)'
;MRRPRVLVTHRQVQPVALALLQRECDVIVPDVDFPTRAHILDLCPGIDGLLWTNYKMKLDREILDAAGSRLKTVSLTMNGVDCVDLFELAERHISLGHTPHIPNEAVADLAIGLMLTVSCGMFRPSEIAAGTEPPIKGSTVGIVGFGGIGELITKRLQGFEVKTLLYCGRNVKENASKFNAQLVAKEELLRRSDYVFVACPLTSDTFRMFNREAFAIMKPTAALINVARGAIVDEMALVNALKTGQIRAAALDTVTTEPLPADSELCQLPNCGIHTVAYNFPSTLG
;
A
#
# COMPACT_ATOMS: atom_id res chain seq x y z
N MET A 1 -12.68 21.24 -33.61
CA MET A 1 -11.76 21.38 -32.45
C MET A 1 -10.74 20.27 -32.54
N ARG A 2 -9.47 20.52 -32.19
CA ARG A 2 -8.45 19.47 -32.08
C ARG A 2 -8.82 18.55 -30.90
N ARG A 3 -8.68 17.23 -31.06
CA ARG A 3 -8.90 16.27 -29.97
C ARG A 3 -7.77 16.39 -28.93
N PRO A 4 -8.07 16.36 -27.62
CA PRO A 4 -7.05 16.39 -26.58
C PRO A 4 -6.12 15.18 -26.68
N ARG A 5 -4.82 15.39 -26.52
CA ARG A 5 -3.83 14.30 -26.46
C ARG A 5 -3.69 13.84 -25.01
N VAL A 6 -3.94 12.57 -24.74
CA VAL A 6 -3.84 12.01 -23.38
C VAL A 6 -2.80 10.90 -23.35
N LEU A 7 -1.79 11.03 -22.49
CA LEU A 7 -0.82 9.97 -22.23
C LEU A 7 -1.32 9.08 -21.09
N VAL A 8 -1.32 7.77 -21.32
CA VAL A 8 -1.57 6.75 -20.30
C VAL A 8 -0.23 6.11 -19.93
N THR A 9 0.21 6.18 -18.68
CA THR A 9 1.60 5.82 -18.33
C THR A 9 1.87 4.32 -18.14
N HIS A 10 0.96 3.45 -18.61
CA HIS A 10 1.13 2.00 -18.58
C HIS A 10 0.30 1.35 -19.69
N ARG A 11 0.83 0.30 -20.32
CA ARG A 11 0.16 -0.35 -21.44
C ARG A 11 -1.06 -1.18 -21.02
N GLN A 12 -0.96 -1.92 -19.92
CA GLN A 12 -2.03 -2.81 -19.43
C GLN A 12 -3.17 -2.11 -18.68
N VAL A 13 -3.60 -0.94 -19.14
CA VAL A 13 -4.85 -0.34 -18.65
C VAL A 13 -6.04 -1.14 -19.17
N GLN A 14 -7.09 -1.28 -18.36
CA GLN A 14 -8.27 -2.06 -18.74
C GLN A 14 -8.82 -1.58 -20.09
N PRO A 15 -9.13 -2.48 -21.05
CA PRO A 15 -9.59 -2.10 -22.39
C PRO A 15 -10.80 -1.18 -22.38
N VAL A 16 -11.72 -1.34 -21.42
CA VAL A 16 -12.90 -0.48 -21.26
C VAL A 16 -12.52 0.97 -20.95
N ALA A 17 -11.50 1.20 -20.12
CA ALA A 17 -11.05 2.54 -19.77
C ALA A 17 -10.35 3.22 -20.97
N LEU A 18 -9.54 2.47 -21.71
CA LEU A 18 -8.93 2.96 -22.95
C LEU A 18 -9.99 3.31 -23.99
N ALA A 19 -10.99 2.45 -24.18
CA ALA A 19 -12.08 2.69 -25.12
C ALA A 19 -12.89 3.96 -24.77
N LEU A 20 -13.13 4.22 -23.48
CA LEU A 20 -13.79 5.44 -23.01
C LEU A 20 -12.95 6.69 -23.32
N LEU A 21 -11.64 6.66 -23.07
CA LEU A 21 -10.75 7.78 -23.41
C LEU A 21 -10.65 8.00 -24.92
N GLN A 22 -10.55 6.93 -25.70
CA GLN A 22 -10.44 6.97 -27.16
C GLN A 22 -11.68 7.52 -27.87
N ARG A 23 -12.84 7.61 -27.18
CA ARG A 23 -14.03 8.28 -27.72
C ARG A 23 -13.84 9.78 -27.87
N GLU A 24 -13.13 10.41 -26.93
CA GLU A 24 -13.03 11.87 -26.85
C GLU A 24 -11.60 12.39 -27.11
N CYS A 25 -10.59 11.54 -26.89
CA CYS A 25 -9.17 11.93 -26.89
C CYS A 25 -8.34 11.12 -27.89
N ASP A 26 -7.21 11.70 -28.29
CA ASP A 26 -6.11 10.99 -28.97
C ASP A 26 -5.20 10.39 -27.90
N VAL A 27 -5.34 9.10 -27.67
CA VAL A 27 -4.68 8.39 -26.55
C VAL A 27 -3.31 7.87 -26.96
N ILE A 28 -2.28 8.24 -26.21
CA ILE A 28 -0.91 7.75 -26.33
C ILE A 28 -0.73 6.68 -25.26
N VAL A 29 -0.29 5.49 -25.68
CA VAL A 29 0.00 4.36 -24.79
C VAL A 29 1.44 3.90 -25.08
N PRO A 30 2.29 3.70 -24.06
CA PRO A 30 3.61 3.11 -24.20
C PRO A 30 3.55 1.76 -24.91
N ASP A 31 4.61 1.45 -25.64
CA ASP A 31 4.78 0.15 -26.29
C ASP A 31 5.25 -0.95 -25.32
N VAL A 32 5.65 -0.58 -24.10
CA VAL A 32 6.04 -1.49 -23.03
C VAL A 32 5.08 -1.44 -21.84
N ASP A 33 4.98 -2.54 -21.11
CA ASP A 33 4.09 -2.62 -19.93
C ASP A 33 4.58 -1.69 -18.81
N PHE A 34 5.86 -1.74 -18.47
CA PHE A 34 6.48 -0.91 -17.42
C PHE A 34 7.47 0.09 -18.04
N PRO A 35 7.00 1.24 -18.56
CA PRO A 35 7.88 2.23 -19.15
C PRO A 35 8.84 2.82 -18.11
N THR A 36 10.09 3.01 -18.52
CA THR A 36 11.08 3.72 -17.72
C THR A 36 10.73 5.21 -17.66
N ARG A 37 11.35 5.93 -16.73
CA ARG A 37 11.18 7.38 -16.63
C ARG A 37 11.54 8.10 -17.94
N ALA A 38 12.67 7.73 -18.55
CA ALA A 38 13.10 8.28 -19.84
C ALA A 38 12.04 8.04 -20.93
N HIS A 39 11.48 6.83 -20.99
CA HIS A 39 10.43 6.50 -21.95
C HIS A 39 9.17 7.36 -21.74
N ILE A 40 8.75 7.61 -20.49
CA ILE A 40 7.63 8.51 -20.21
C ILE A 40 7.95 9.95 -20.63
N LEU A 41 9.16 10.44 -20.31
CA LEU A 41 9.60 11.78 -20.69
C LEU A 41 9.59 12.00 -22.21
N ASP A 42 9.93 10.99 -23.00
CA ASP A 42 9.89 11.05 -24.47
C ASP A 42 8.45 11.13 -25.02
N LEU A 43 7.47 10.56 -24.30
CA LEU A 43 6.06 10.56 -24.70
C LEU A 43 5.28 11.79 -24.20
N CYS A 44 5.78 12.48 -23.17
CA CYS A 44 5.13 13.62 -22.53
C CYS A 44 4.91 14.86 -23.43
N PRO A 45 5.77 15.24 -24.40
CA PRO A 45 5.66 16.53 -25.06
C PRO A 45 4.32 16.81 -25.76
N GLY A 46 3.69 17.91 -25.35
CA GLY A 46 2.51 18.47 -26.00
C GLY A 46 1.22 17.69 -25.75
N ILE A 47 1.14 16.96 -24.64
CA ILE A 47 -0.09 16.35 -24.12
C ILE A 47 -0.98 17.39 -23.44
N ASP A 48 -2.28 17.12 -23.45
CA ASP A 48 -3.32 17.94 -22.82
C ASP A 48 -3.78 17.32 -21.47
N GLY A 49 -3.62 16.00 -21.31
CA GLY A 49 -3.94 15.28 -20.08
C GLY A 49 -3.03 14.07 -19.84
N LEU A 50 -2.95 13.64 -18.58
CA LEU A 50 -2.12 12.51 -18.14
C LEU A 50 -2.96 11.55 -17.30
N LEU A 51 -3.06 10.28 -17.70
CA LEU A 51 -3.57 9.19 -16.86
C LEU A 51 -2.36 8.48 -16.24
N TRP A 52 -2.07 8.83 -14.98
CA TRP A 52 -0.94 8.34 -14.23
C TRP A 52 -1.31 7.08 -13.46
N THR A 53 -0.64 5.99 -13.78
CA THR A 53 -0.92 4.64 -13.27
C THR A 53 0.22 4.10 -12.41
N ASN A 54 1.32 4.84 -12.29
CA ASN A 54 2.55 4.37 -11.67
C ASN A 54 2.74 5.02 -10.28
N TYR A 55 2.49 4.28 -9.20
CA TYR A 55 2.76 4.79 -7.85
C TYR A 55 4.25 4.77 -7.45
N LYS A 56 5.08 4.01 -8.19
CA LYS A 56 6.51 3.81 -7.90
C LYS A 56 7.37 4.96 -8.46
N MET A 57 6.96 5.52 -9.59
CA MET A 57 7.59 6.67 -10.22
C MET A 57 6.96 7.96 -9.68
N LYS A 58 7.78 8.94 -9.31
CA LYS A 58 7.28 10.26 -8.93
C LYS A 58 6.83 11.04 -10.17
N LEU A 59 5.62 11.61 -10.07
CA LEU A 59 5.14 12.67 -10.93
C LEU A 59 5.57 14.00 -10.31
N ASP A 60 6.71 14.51 -10.76
CA ASP A 60 7.40 15.67 -10.23
C ASP A 60 7.63 16.73 -11.32
N ARG A 61 8.35 17.80 -10.97
CA ARG A 61 8.67 18.93 -11.85
C ARG A 61 9.22 18.50 -13.21
N GLU A 62 10.10 17.51 -13.29
CA GLU A 62 10.72 17.10 -14.58
C GLU A 62 9.69 16.51 -15.54
N ILE A 63 8.78 15.65 -15.06
CA ILE A 63 7.69 15.09 -15.88
C ILE A 63 6.71 16.20 -16.30
N LEU A 64 6.40 17.12 -15.37
CA LEU A 64 5.50 18.25 -15.65
C LEU A 64 6.11 19.24 -16.65
N ASP A 65 7.42 19.46 -16.61
CA ASP A 65 8.16 20.29 -17.57
C ASP A 65 8.18 19.64 -18.96
N ALA A 66 8.42 18.33 -19.03
CA ALA A 66 8.38 17.57 -20.28
C ALA A 66 6.98 17.59 -20.93
N ALA A 67 5.91 17.54 -20.12
CA ALA A 67 4.54 17.65 -20.62
C ALA A 67 4.26 19.03 -21.26
N GLY A 68 4.87 20.08 -20.69
CA GLY A 68 4.79 21.45 -21.15
C GLY A 68 3.49 22.16 -20.76
N SER A 69 3.36 23.42 -21.19
CA SER A 69 2.27 24.33 -20.77
C SER A 69 0.86 23.95 -21.25
N ARG A 70 0.72 22.87 -22.05
CA ARG A 70 -0.57 22.38 -22.53
C ARG A 70 -1.25 21.43 -21.56
N LEU A 71 -0.52 20.85 -20.61
CA LEU A 71 -1.08 19.92 -19.64
C LEU A 71 -2.11 20.64 -18.75
N LYS A 72 -3.35 20.16 -18.75
CA LYS A 72 -4.45 20.76 -17.96
C LYS A 72 -4.90 19.90 -16.79
N THR A 73 -4.70 18.59 -16.89
CA THR A 73 -5.22 17.64 -15.90
C THR A 73 -4.36 16.40 -15.79
N VAL A 74 -4.24 15.91 -14.57
CA VAL A 74 -3.66 14.63 -14.22
C VAL A 74 -4.74 13.81 -13.53
N SER A 75 -4.91 12.56 -13.91
CA SER A 75 -5.78 11.61 -13.21
C SER A 75 -4.97 10.41 -12.75
N LEU A 76 -5.10 10.04 -11.48
CA LEU A 76 -4.48 8.84 -10.92
C LEU A 76 -5.46 7.68 -10.93
N THR A 77 -4.98 6.47 -11.19
CA THR A 77 -5.77 5.23 -11.01
C THR A 77 -5.67 4.65 -9.60
N MET A 78 -5.24 5.46 -8.63
CA MET A 78 -4.96 5.03 -7.25
C MET A 78 -5.51 6.03 -6.24
N ASN A 79 -5.71 5.59 -5.00
CA ASN A 79 -6.20 6.43 -3.90
C ASN A 79 -5.10 7.37 -3.36
N GLY A 80 -3.92 6.81 -3.09
CA GLY A 80 -2.79 7.57 -2.55
C GLY A 80 -2.23 8.56 -3.57
N VAL A 81 -1.87 9.75 -3.11
CA VAL A 81 -1.31 10.84 -3.93
C VAL A 81 0.16 11.10 -3.60
N ASP A 82 0.79 10.22 -2.82
CA ASP A 82 2.16 10.36 -2.33
C ASP A 82 3.21 10.34 -3.46
N CYS A 83 2.87 9.83 -4.63
CA CYS A 83 3.73 9.86 -5.82
C CYS A 83 3.71 11.19 -6.58
N VAL A 84 2.86 12.15 -6.19
CA VAL A 84 2.64 13.39 -6.93
C VAL A 84 3.14 14.60 -6.15
N ASP A 85 3.84 15.51 -6.84
CA ASP A 85 4.14 16.83 -6.29
C ASP A 85 2.89 17.73 -6.35
N LEU A 86 2.14 17.74 -5.25
CA LEU A 86 0.89 18.52 -5.14
C LEU A 86 1.14 20.04 -5.19
N PHE A 87 2.32 20.51 -4.75
CA PHE A 87 2.65 21.93 -4.79
C PHE A 87 2.89 22.38 -6.22
N GLU A 88 3.67 21.61 -7.00
CA GLU A 88 3.90 21.89 -8.42
C GLU A 88 2.60 21.88 -9.24
N LEU A 89 1.70 20.93 -8.99
CA LEU A 89 0.40 20.91 -9.67
C LEU A 89 -0.43 22.16 -9.35
N ALA A 90 -0.44 22.58 -8.08
CA ALA A 90 -1.17 23.77 -7.64
C ALA A 90 -0.59 25.05 -8.26
N GLU A 91 0.74 25.21 -8.24
CA GLU A 91 1.43 26.36 -8.86
C GLU A 91 1.16 26.48 -10.36
N ARG A 92 1.02 25.34 -11.05
CA ARG A 92 0.76 25.27 -12.49
C ARG A 92 -0.73 25.28 -12.85
N HIS A 93 -1.62 25.35 -11.85
CA HIS A 93 -3.08 25.26 -12.03
C HIS A 93 -3.53 24.00 -12.79
N ILE A 94 -2.86 22.87 -12.53
CA ILE A 94 -3.18 21.57 -13.13
C ILE A 94 -4.11 20.82 -12.17
N SER A 95 -5.29 20.45 -12.65
CA SER A 95 -6.26 19.69 -11.86
C SER A 95 -5.77 18.27 -11.61
N LEU A 96 -5.98 17.76 -10.39
CA LEU A 96 -5.70 16.37 -10.03
C LEU A 96 -6.99 15.61 -9.75
N GLY A 97 -7.21 14.52 -10.50
CA GLY A 97 -8.19 13.48 -10.18
C GLY A 97 -7.50 12.27 -9.55
N HIS A 98 -8.18 11.56 -8.66
CA HIS A 98 -7.74 10.29 -8.10
C HIS A 98 -8.94 9.41 -7.76
N THR A 99 -8.72 8.17 -7.31
CA THR A 99 -9.79 7.19 -7.06
C THR A 99 -9.98 6.88 -5.57
N PRO A 100 -10.43 7.86 -4.75
CA PRO A 100 -10.66 7.61 -3.34
C PRO A 100 -11.76 6.56 -3.17
N HIS A 101 -11.62 5.75 -2.13
CA HIS A 101 -12.56 4.70 -1.73
C HIS A 101 -12.70 3.47 -2.63
N ILE A 102 -12.44 3.59 -3.94
CA ILE A 102 -12.59 2.48 -4.90
C ILE A 102 -11.81 1.21 -4.48
N PRO A 103 -10.52 1.27 -4.10
CA PRO A 103 -9.78 0.06 -3.75
C PRO A 103 -10.06 -0.45 -2.33
N ASN A 104 -10.83 0.28 -1.50
CA ASN A 104 -10.85 0.04 -0.06
C ASN A 104 -11.36 -1.35 0.32
N GLU A 105 -12.41 -1.85 -0.34
CA GLU A 105 -12.99 -3.17 -0.03
C GLU A 105 -11.97 -4.29 -0.33
N ALA A 106 -11.37 -4.27 -1.53
CA ALA A 106 -10.39 -5.26 -1.94
C ALA A 106 -9.13 -5.25 -1.06
N VAL A 107 -8.63 -4.06 -0.70
CA VAL A 107 -7.47 -3.93 0.19
C VAL A 107 -7.80 -4.41 1.61
N ALA A 108 -9.01 -4.15 2.10
CA ALA A 108 -9.45 -4.65 3.40
C ALA A 108 -9.59 -6.18 3.40
N ASP A 109 -10.11 -6.78 2.32
CA ASP A 109 -10.16 -8.25 2.16
C ASP A 109 -8.76 -8.86 2.15
N LEU A 110 -7.84 -8.26 1.39
CA LEU A 110 -6.45 -8.69 1.35
C LEU A 110 -5.80 -8.62 2.73
N ALA A 111 -6.01 -7.53 3.48
CA ALA A 111 -5.47 -7.38 4.83
C ALA A 111 -5.90 -8.54 5.75
N ILE A 112 -7.18 -8.93 5.70
CA ILE A 112 -7.69 -10.08 6.46
C ILE A 112 -7.05 -11.38 5.97
N GLY A 113 -6.90 -11.57 4.66
CA GLY A 113 -6.19 -12.72 4.09
C GLY A 113 -4.75 -12.83 4.59
N LEU A 114 -4.02 -11.71 4.62
CA LEU A 114 -2.65 -11.62 5.14
C LEU A 114 -2.56 -11.88 6.64
N MET A 115 -3.56 -11.46 7.42
CA MET A 115 -3.63 -11.82 8.84
C MET A 115 -3.82 -13.33 9.01
N LEU A 116 -4.68 -13.95 8.19
CA LEU A 116 -4.96 -15.38 8.26
C LEU A 116 -3.74 -16.22 7.93
N THR A 117 -3.02 -15.87 6.86
CA THR A 117 -1.79 -16.58 6.46
C THR A 117 -0.74 -16.56 7.56
N VAL A 118 -0.60 -15.43 8.27
CA VAL A 118 0.27 -15.34 9.45
C VAL A 118 -0.26 -16.15 10.64
N SER A 119 -1.57 -16.11 10.90
CA SER A 119 -2.18 -16.82 12.04
C SER A 119 -2.11 -18.34 11.93
N CYS A 120 -2.09 -18.87 10.70
CA CYS A 120 -2.02 -20.31 10.45
C CYS A 120 -0.59 -20.78 10.11
N GLY A 121 0.41 -19.89 10.24
CA GLY A 121 1.80 -20.21 9.95
C GLY A 121 2.08 -20.57 8.49
N MET A 122 1.25 -20.11 7.53
CA MET A 122 1.32 -20.53 6.12
C MET A 122 2.64 -20.19 5.42
N PHE A 123 3.40 -19.22 5.95
CA PHE A 123 4.71 -18.83 5.42
C PHE A 123 5.87 -19.64 5.99
N ARG A 124 5.63 -20.39 7.07
CA ARG A 124 6.65 -21.22 7.72
C ARG A 124 6.65 -22.62 7.10
N PRO A 125 7.82 -23.27 6.98
CA PRO A 125 7.88 -24.70 6.66
C PRO A 125 6.95 -25.51 7.58
N SER A 126 6.26 -26.50 7.04
CA SER A 126 5.25 -27.32 7.74
C SER A 126 5.78 -27.99 9.01
N GLU A 127 7.07 -28.27 9.06
CA GLU A 127 7.78 -28.86 10.21
C GLU A 127 7.89 -27.91 11.40
N ILE A 128 7.78 -26.60 11.18
CA ILE A 128 7.90 -25.53 12.20
C ILE A 128 6.50 -24.97 12.58
N ALA A 129 5.54 -25.05 11.65
CA ALA A 129 4.26 -24.33 11.74
C ALA A 129 3.16 -25.01 12.58
N ALA A 130 3.33 -26.26 13.00
CA ALA A 130 2.25 -27.01 13.64
C ALA A 130 2.00 -26.59 15.10
N GLY A 131 0.88 -25.89 15.34
CA GLY A 131 0.21 -25.82 16.65
C GLY A 131 0.70 -24.78 17.66
N THR A 132 1.59 -23.86 17.28
CA THR A 132 2.16 -22.85 18.20
C THR A 132 1.69 -21.41 17.94
N GLU A 133 0.97 -21.16 16.85
CA GLU A 133 0.55 -19.81 16.49
C GLU A 133 -0.63 -19.31 17.35
N PRO A 134 -0.56 -18.06 17.89
CA PRO A 134 -1.65 -17.49 18.66
C PRO A 134 -2.95 -17.38 17.85
N PRO A 135 -4.09 -17.86 18.38
CA PRO A 135 -5.36 -17.76 17.69
C PRO A 135 -5.77 -16.29 17.49
N ILE A 136 -6.51 -16.02 16.40
CA ILE A 136 -7.14 -14.71 16.20
C ILE A 136 -8.25 -14.48 17.23
N LYS A 137 -9.00 -15.54 17.55
CA LYS A 137 -10.03 -15.49 18.60
C LYS A 137 -9.42 -15.07 19.93
N GLY A 138 -10.02 -14.08 20.57
CA GLY A 138 -9.56 -13.55 21.85
C GLY A 138 -8.33 -12.63 21.77
N SER A 139 -7.81 -12.34 20.56
CA SER A 139 -6.66 -11.46 20.37
C SER A 139 -7.02 -9.97 20.53
N THR A 140 -5.99 -9.14 20.74
CA THR A 140 -6.09 -7.69 20.61
C THR A 140 -5.60 -7.27 19.22
N VAL A 141 -6.43 -6.58 18.45
CA VAL A 141 -6.06 -6.09 17.12
C VAL A 141 -5.95 -4.57 17.15
N GLY A 142 -4.81 -4.05 16.67
CA GLY A 142 -4.54 -2.62 16.52
C GLY A 142 -4.54 -2.20 15.07
N ILE A 143 -5.17 -1.07 14.76
CA ILE A 143 -5.24 -0.50 13.41
C ILE A 143 -4.61 0.89 13.42
N VAL A 144 -3.45 1.02 12.77
CA VAL A 144 -2.78 2.31 12.54
C VAL A 144 -3.37 2.94 11.28
N GLY A 145 -4.25 3.93 11.47
CA GLY A 145 -4.99 4.57 10.39
C GLY A 145 -6.43 4.06 10.27
N PHE A 146 -7.36 4.75 10.92
CA PHE A 146 -8.80 4.46 10.86
C PHE A 146 -9.51 5.29 9.78
N GLY A 147 -9.02 5.16 8.54
CA GLY A 147 -9.67 5.68 7.33
C GLY A 147 -10.63 4.65 6.73
N GLY A 148 -10.98 4.80 5.45
CA GLY A 148 -11.90 3.87 4.79
C GLY A 148 -11.43 2.40 4.79
N ILE A 149 -10.12 2.13 4.63
CA ILE A 149 -9.57 0.77 4.72
C ILE A 149 -9.62 0.26 6.18
N GLY A 150 -9.12 1.04 7.14
CA GLY A 150 -9.11 0.64 8.56
C GLY A 150 -10.51 0.35 9.10
N GLU A 151 -11.52 1.15 8.71
CA GLU A 151 -12.92 0.90 9.08
C GLU A 151 -13.42 -0.43 8.51
N LEU A 152 -13.14 -0.69 7.23
CA LEU A 152 -13.56 -1.93 6.56
C LEU A 152 -12.84 -3.17 7.12
N ILE A 153 -11.58 -3.07 7.52
CA ILE A 153 -10.87 -4.12 8.27
C ILE A 153 -11.61 -4.39 9.58
N THR A 154 -11.91 -3.34 10.34
CA THR A 154 -12.65 -3.45 11.62
C THR A 154 -14.01 -4.13 11.46
N LYS A 155 -14.73 -3.79 10.38
CA LYS A 155 -16.02 -4.41 10.01
C LYS A 155 -15.86 -5.92 9.76
N ARG A 156 -14.82 -6.34 9.05
CA ARG A 156 -14.55 -7.76 8.77
C ARG A 156 -14.15 -8.54 10.04
N LEU A 157 -13.41 -7.88 10.93
CA LEU A 157 -12.97 -8.47 12.21
C LEU A 157 -14.13 -8.80 13.17
N GLN A 158 -15.34 -8.28 12.95
CA GLN A 158 -16.50 -8.59 13.81
C GLN A 158 -16.85 -10.10 13.83
N GLY A 159 -16.53 -10.84 12.77
CA GLY A 159 -16.76 -12.29 12.69
C GLY A 159 -15.67 -13.15 13.33
N PHE A 160 -14.56 -12.56 13.79
CA PHE A 160 -13.37 -13.30 14.24
C PHE A 160 -13.25 -13.44 15.77
N GLU A 161 -14.28 -13.00 16.52
CA GLU A 161 -14.32 -13.08 17.99
C GLU A 161 -13.06 -12.47 18.66
N VAL A 162 -12.56 -11.37 18.10
CA VAL A 162 -11.44 -10.61 18.67
C VAL A 162 -11.86 -10.02 20.03
N LYS A 163 -10.95 -10.02 21.01
CA LYS A 163 -11.25 -9.52 22.36
C LYS A 163 -11.27 -7.99 22.41
N THR A 164 -10.38 -7.35 21.67
CA THR A 164 -10.21 -5.89 21.74
C THR A 164 -9.81 -5.35 20.38
N LEU A 165 -10.50 -4.29 19.95
CA LEU A 165 -10.18 -3.52 18.76
C LEU A 165 -9.65 -2.15 19.19
N LEU A 166 -8.41 -1.86 18.79
CA LEU A 166 -7.74 -0.60 19.04
C LEU A 166 -7.47 0.10 17.71
N TYR A 167 -7.51 1.43 17.71
CA TYR A 167 -7.00 2.20 16.59
C TYR A 167 -6.28 3.45 17.07
N CYS A 168 -5.38 3.95 16.23
CA CYS A 168 -4.78 5.27 16.41
C CYS A 168 -4.96 6.11 15.14
N GLY A 169 -5.03 7.42 15.34
CA GLY A 169 -5.28 8.41 14.30
C GLY A 169 -5.45 9.80 14.90
N ARG A 170 -5.68 10.80 14.06
CA ARG A 170 -5.73 12.21 14.50
C ARG A 170 -6.96 12.55 15.34
N ASN A 171 -8.11 11.97 14.99
CA ASN A 171 -9.40 12.30 15.58
C ASN A 171 -10.20 11.02 15.85
N VAL A 172 -11.11 11.10 16.83
CA VAL A 172 -12.15 10.09 17.05
C VAL A 172 -12.97 9.93 15.78
N LYS A 173 -13.29 8.68 15.43
CA LYS A 173 -14.08 8.35 14.25
C LYS A 173 -15.48 7.93 14.68
N GLU A 174 -16.50 8.56 14.12
CA GLU A 174 -17.90 8.29 14.46
C GLU A 174 -18.27 6.81 14.30
N ASN A 175 -17.78 6.16 13.25
CA ASN A 175 -18.05 4.75 12.99
C ASN A 175 -17.27 3.78 13.89
N ALA A 176 -16.26 4.23 14.64
CA ALA A 176 -15.49 3.34 15.51
C ALA A 176 -16.33 2.74 16.64
N SER A 177 -17.28 3.50 17.17
CA SER A 177 -18.20 3.04 18.23
C SER A 177 -19.09 1.88 17.78
N LYS A 178 -19.49 1.86 16.49
CA LYS A 178 -20.29 0.77 15.89
C LYS A 178 -19.59 -0.58 15.95
N PHE A 179 -18.26 -0.58 16.03
CA PHE A 179 -17.42 -1.77 16.06
C PHE A 179 -16.73 -2.00 17.40
N ASN A 180 -17.11 -1.24 18.44
CA ASN A 180 -16.44 -1.23 19.74
C ASN A 180 -14.92 -0.98 19.65
N ALA A 181 -14.47 -0.24 18.64
CA ALA A 181 -13.06 0.09 18.44
C ALA A 181 -12.66 1.32 19.28
N GLN A 182 -11.58 1.21 20.03
CA GLN A 182 -11.13 2.22 20.99
C GLN A 182 -9.99 3.06 20.39
N LEU A 183 -10.14 4.39 20.43
CA LEU A 183 -9.03 5.29 20.08
C LEU A 183 -8.01 5.28 21.23
N VAL A 184 -6.75 4.98 20.91
CA VAL A 184 -5.63 5.00 21.85
C VAL A 184 -4.41 5.69 21.22
N ALA A 185 -3.43 6.05 22.05
CA ALA A 185 -2.13 6.48 21.56
C ALA A 185 -1.43 5.36 20.78
N LYS A 186 -0.55 5.73 19.85
CA LYS A 186 0.20 4.75 19.02
C LYS A 186 1.00 3.79 19.90
N GLU A 187 1.70 4.31 20.89
CA GLU A 187 2.55 3.53 21.80
C GLU A 187 1.71 2.52 22.59
N GLU A 188 0.52 2.91 23.03
CA GLU A 188 -0.42 2.02 23.72
C GLU A 188 -0.95 0.93 22.79
N LEU A 189 -1.31 1.28 21.55
CA LEU A 189 -1.72 0.32 20.52
C LEU A 189 -0.64 -0.73 20.30
N LEU A 190 0.61 -0.31 20.06
CA LEU A 190 1.71 -1.23 19.77
C LEU A 190 2.02 -2.17 20.94
N ARG A 191 1.94 -1.69 22.19
CA ARG A 191 2.18 -2.51 23.39
C ARG A 191 1.10 -3.56 23.64
N ARG A 192 -0.15 -3.29 23.23
CA ARG A 192 -1.30 -4.13 23.55
C ARG A 192 -1.64 -5.13 22.45
N SER A 193 -1.37 -4.80 21.19
CA SER A 193 -1.83 -5.55 20.04
C SER A 193 -1.04 -6.83 19.74
N ASP A 194 -1.77 -7.91 19.45
CA ASP A 194 -1.29 -9.18 18.90
C ASP A 194 -1.19 -9.13 17.36
N TYR A 195 -2.08 -8.36 16.73
CA TYR A 195 -2.04 -8.09 15.29
C TYR A 195 -2.10 -6.58 15.08
N VAL A 196 -1.16 -6.03 14.30
CA VAL A 196 -1.09 -4.60 13.99
C VAL A 196 -1.25 -4.41 12.49
N PHE A 197 -2.34 -3.78 12.09
CA PHE A 197 -2.61 -3.39 10.71
C PHE A 197 -2.09 -1.98 10.44
N VAL A 198 -1.35 -1.81 9.36
CA VAL A 198 -0.93 -0.50 8.83
C VAL A 198 -1.82 -0.16 7.64
N ALA A 199 -2.70 0.82 7.85
CA ALA A 199 -3.70 1.29 6.88
C ALA A 199 -3.75 2.83 6.80
N CYS A 200 -2.65 3.50 7.15
CA CYS A 200 -2.50 4.96 7.12
C CYS A 200 -1.77 5.43 5.84
N PRO A 201 -1.98 6.67 5.39
CA PRO A 201 -1.24 7.20 4.25
C PRO A 201 0.25 7.40 4.58
N LEU A 202 1.10 7.32 3.55
CA LEU A 202 2.49 7.75 3.64
C LEU A 202 2.58 9.28 3.61
N THR A 203 3.23 9.83 4.63
CA THR A 203 3.44 11.26 4.88
C THR A 203 4.79 11.44 5.58
N SER A 204 5.23 12.67 5.82
CA SER A 204 6.41 12.94 6.66
C SER A 204 6.32 12.30 8.03
N ASP A 205 5.12 12.33 8.65
CA ASP A 205 4.89 11.87 10.01
C ASP A 205 4.81 10.33 10.10
N THR A 206 4.49 9.69 8.97
CA THR A 206 4.31 8.24 8.89
C THR A 206 5.47 7.53 8.21
N PHE A 207 6.40 8.26 7.59
CA PHE A 207 7.62 7.72 7.02
C PHE A 207 8.47 7.06 8.12
N ARG A 208 8.79 5.78 7.93
CA ARG A 208 9.50 4.94 8.91
C ARG A 208 8.91 5.00 10.32
N MET A 209 7.59 5.15 10.43
CA MET A 209 6.88 5.12 11.70
C MET A 209 7.13 3.81 12.47
N PHE A 210 7.24 2.69 11.75
CA PHE A 210 7.64 1.40 12.29
C PHE A 210 9.16 1.25 12.17
N ASN A 211 9.87 1.86 13.10
CA ASN A 211 11.31 1.81 13.26
C ASN A 211 11.71 0.86 14.42
N ARG A 212 13.00 0.86 14.78
CA ARG A 212 13.54 0.03 15.86
C ARG A 212 12.82 0.25 17.20
N GLU A 213 12.53 1.50 17.54
CA GLU A 213 11.86 1.86 18.80
C GLU A 213 10.41 1.37 18.81
N ALA A 214 9.71 1.48 17.68
CA ALA A 214 8.36 0.97 17.53
C ALA A 214 8.31 -0.56 17.69
N PHE A 215 9.22 -1.30 17.04
CA PHE A 215 9.30 -2.76 17.18
C PHE A 215 9.70 -3.19 18.60
N ALA A 216 10.57 -2.44 19.27
CA ALA A 216 11.03 -2.76 20.62
C ALA A 216 9.91 -2.72 21.68
N ILE A 217 8.83 -1.98 21.44
CA ILE A 217 7.69 -1.89 22.37
C ILE A 217 6.53 -2.81 22.00
N MET A 218 6.59 -3.47 20.85
CA MET A 218 5.58 -4.45 20.44
C MET A 218 5.71 -5.73 21.26
N LYS A 219 4.65 -6.53 21.27
CA LYS A 219 4.69 -7.86 21.89
C LYS A 219 5.59 -8.78 21.04
N PRO A 220 6.40 -9.67 21.65
CA PRO A 220 7.11 -10.72 20.93
C PRO A 220 6.17 -11.64 20.14
N THR A 221 4.91 -11.76 20.58
CA THR A 221 3.86 -12.51 19.90
C THR A 221 3.17 -11.72 18.78
N ALA A 222 3.48 -10.44 18.59
CA ALA A 222 2.76 -9.59 17.65
C ALA A 222 3.08 -9.94 16.19
N ALA A 223 2.10 -9.74 15.31
CA ALA A 223 2.27 -9.77 13.86
C ALA A 223 1.98 -8.39 13.25
N LEU A 224 2.82 -7.95 12.31
CA LEU A 224 2.61 -6.72 11.54
C LEU A 224 1.99 -7.05 10.17
N ILE A 225 0.91 -6.37 9.80
CA ILE A 225 0.26 -6.49 8.49
C ILE A 225 0.28 -5.13 7.81
N ASN A 226 1.06 -4.98 6.74
CA ASN A 226 1.18 -3.71 6.01
C ASN A 226 0.50 -3.77 4.64
N VAL A 227 -0.62 -3.05 4.51
CA VAL A 227 -1.38 -2.89 3.26
C VAL A 227 -1.41 -1.43 2.78
N ALA A 228 -0.55 -0.59 3.32
CA ALA A 228 -0.50 0.84 3.01
C ALA A 228 0.64 1.17 2.03
N ARG A 229 1.84 1.38 2.57
CA ARG A 229 3.07 1.69 1.82
C ARG A 229 4.26 1.08 2.54
N GLY A 230 5.22 0.56 1.77
CA GLY A 230 6.43 -0.03 2.33
C GLY A 230 7.23 0.95 3.17
N ALA A 231 7.40 2.19 2.70
CA ALA A 231 8.17 3.23 3.36
C ALA A 231 7.61 3.73 4.72
N ILE A 232 6.41 3.28 5.13
CA ILE A 232 5.91 3.50 6.49
C ILE A 232 6.69 2.64 7.51
N VAL A 233 7.27 1.55 7.03
CA VAL A 233 8.11 0.63 7.80
C VAL A 233 9.57 0.86 7.46
N ASP A 234 10.43 0.94 8.47
CA ASP A 234 11.87 0.84 8.25
C ASP A 234 12.21 -0.63 8.00
N GLU A 235 12.54 -0.96 6.74
CA GLU A 235 12.79 -2.32 6.28
C GLU A 235 13.91 -3.02 7.06
N MET A 236 15.01 -2.31 7.36
CA MET A 236 16.11 -2.88 8.14
C MET A 236 15.68 -3.14 9.58
N ALA A 237 14.87 -2.26 10.16
CA ALA A 237 14.33 -2.47 11.49
C ALA A 237 13.37 -3.68 11.52
N LEU A 238 12.53 -3.84 10.50
CA LEU A 238 11.62 -4.98 10.36
C LEU A 238 12.39 -6.30 10.24
N VAL A 239 13.38 -6.35 9.35
CA VAL A 239 14.24 -7.52 9.16
C VAL A 239 14.89 -7.94 10.48
N ASN A 240 15.49 -6.99 11.20
CA ASN A 240 16.09 -7.26 12.50
C ASN A 240 15.05 -7.73 13.52
N ALA A 241 13.90 -7.07 13.61
CA ALA A 241 12.84 -7.44 14.55
C ALA A 241 12.32 -8.87 14.33
N LEU A 242 12.21 -9.30 13.08
CA LEU A 242 11.81 -10.65 12.70
C LEU A 242 12.91 -11.69 13.01
N LYS A 243 14.18 -11.38 12.69
CA LYS A 243 15.33 -12.26 12.96
C LYS A 243 15.56 -12.49 14.44
N THR A 244 15.42 -11.44 15.26
CA THR A 244 15.67 -11.51 16.70
C THR A 244 14.43 -11.87 17.51
N GLY A 245 13.28 -12.10 16.87
CA GLY A 245 12.02 -12.44 17.54
C GLY A 245 11.42 -11.31 18.39
N GLN A 246 11.71 -10.04 18.07
CA GLN A 246 11.03 -8.90 18.70
C GLN A 246 9.55 -8.85 18.32
N ILE A 247 9.23 -9.32 17.12
CA ILE A 247 7.87 -9.63 16.69
C ILE A 247 7.84 -11.03 16.09
N ARG A 248 6.67 -11.65 16.11
CA ARG A 248 6.47 -13.03 15.69
C ARG A 248 6.60 -13.18 14.18
N ALA A 249 5.95 -12.28 13.45
CA ALA A 249 5.77 -12.38 12.01
C ALA A 249 5.39 -11.04 11.36
N ALA A 250 5.50 -10.98 10.04
CA ALA A 250 4.97 -9.89 9.24
C ALA A 250 4.32 -10.42 7.96
N ALA A 251 3.33 -9.69 7.44
CA ALA A 251 2.76 -9.89 6.12
C ALA A 251 2.63 -8.55 5.38
N LEU A 252 3.21 -8.48 4.18
CA LEU A 252 3.45 -7.25 3.44
C LEU A 252 2.81 -7.31 2.06
N ASP A 253 1.88 -6.38 1.79
CA ASP A 253 1.39 -6.11 0.44
C ASP A 253 2.22 -5.03 -0.27
N THR A 254 3.02 -4.27 0.49
CA THR A 254 3.90 -3.22 -0.05
C THR A 254 5.25 -3.28 0.64
N VAL A 255 6.31 -2.93 -0.09
CA VAL A 255 7.72 -2.95 0.37
C VAL A 255 8.43 -1.69 -0.07
N THR A 256 9.61 -1.40 0.48
CA THR A 256 10.28 -0.09 0.25
C THR A 256 10.69 0.07 -1.21
N THR A 257 11.23 -1.00 -1.78
CA THR A 257 11.68 -1.08 -3.18
C THR A 257 10.80 -2.07 -3.91
N GLU A 258 10.10 -1.59 -4.94
CA GLU A 258 9.20 -2.42 -5.74
C GLU A 258 9.57 -2.35 -7.24
N PRO A 259 9.73 -3.46 -7.96
CA PRO A 259 9.62 -4.85 -7.49
C PRO A 259 10.67 -5.19 -6.43
N LEU A 260 10.33 -6.11 -5.52
CA LEU A 260 11.25 -6.52 -4.47
C LEU A 260 12.45 -7.25 -5.10
N PRO A 261 13.70 -6.90 -4.76
CA PRO A 261 14.87 -7.62 -5.26
C PRO A 261 14.82 -9.10 -4.90
N ALA A 262 15.25 -9.97 -5.81
CA ALA A 262 15.23 -11.42 -5.61
C ALA A 262 16.12 -11.87 -4.44
N ASP A 263 17.18 -11.10 -4.16
CA ASP A 263 18.11 -11.28 -3.05
C ASP A 263 17.67 -10.55 -1.76
N SER A 264 16.47 -9.96 -1.73
CA SER A 264 15.94 -9.29 -0.55
C SER A 264 15.88 -10.25 0.63
N GLU A 265 16.41 -9.79 1.76
CA GLU A 265 16.43 -10.54 3.00
C GLU A 265 15.02 -10.85 3.51
N LEU A 266 14.03 -10.00 3.22
CA LEU A 266 12.63 -10.25 3.58
C LEU A 266 12.09 -11.55 2.97
N CYS A 267 12.53 -11.92 1.75
CA CYS A 267 12.15 -13.17 1.09
C CYS A 267 12.72 -14.42 1.76
N GLN A 268 13.78 -14.27 2.57
CA GLN A 268 14.49 -15.37 3.21
C GLN A 268 13.98 -15.65 4.63
N LEU A 269 13.13 -14.76 5.17
CA LEU A 269 12.62 -14.87 6.53
C LEU A 269 11.39 -15.80 6.56
N PRO A 270 11.44 -16.93 7.31
CA PRO A 270 10.34 -17.89 7.34
C PRO A 270 9.07 -17.34 8.01
N ASN A 271 9.18 -16.21 8.71
CA ASN A 271 8.08 -15.52 9.38
C ASN A 271 7.68 -14.20 8.68
N CYS A 272 8.06 -14.02 7.41
CA CYS A 272 7.64 -12.89 6.59
C CYS A 272 6.88 -13.38 5.35
N GLY A 273 5.62 -12.97 5.21
CA GLY A 273 4.84 -13.16 3.99
C GLY A 273 4.89 -11.93 3.11
N ILE A 274 5.13 -12.09 1.81
CA ILE A 274 5.08 -11.00 0.84
C ILE A 274 4.04 -11.35 -0.22
N HIS A 275 3.00 -10.53 -0.32
CA HIS A 275 1.97 -10.67 -1.36
C HIS A 275 2.34 -9.93 -2.64
N THR A 276 3.03 -8.79 -2.52
CA THR A 276 3.25 -7.83 -3.62
C THR A 276 3.53 -8.53 -4.94
N VAL A 277 2.65 -8.29 -5.91
CA VAL A 277 2.61 -8.95 -7.23
C VAL A 277 3.79 -8.47 -8.07
N ALA A 278 4.96 -9.03 -7.79
CA ALA A 278 6.16 -8.86 -8.59
C ALA A 278 7.02 -10.14 -8.58
N TYR A 279 6.43 -11.29 -8.27
CA TYR A 279 7.00 -12.55 -8.74
C TYR A 279 6.79 -12.62 -10.25
N ASN A 280 7.75 -12.09 -11.01
CA ASN A 280 8.15 -12.76 -12.23
C ASN A 280 8.54 -14.18 -11.80
N PHE A 281 7.61 -15.12 -11.93
CA PHE A 281 8.04 -16.49 -12.15
C PHE A 281 8.97 -16.43 -13.36
N PRO A 282 10.24 -16.87 -13.26
CA PRO A 282 10.97 -17.18 -14.47
C PRO A 282 10.09 -18.13 -15.27
N SER A 283 9.88 -17.81 -16.54
CA SER A 283 9.22 -18.66 -17.52
C SER A 283 10.10 -19.90 -17.80
N THR A 284 10.30 -20.72 -16.78
CA THR A 284 10.97 -22.01 -16.83
C THR A 284 10.09 -23.03 -16.14
N LEU A 285 8.87 -23.17 -16.65
CA LEU A 285 8.24 -24.47 -16.79
C LEU A 285 8.23 -24.77 -18.29
N GLY A 286 9.38 -25.24 -18.76
CA GLY A 286 9.48 -26.06 -19.95
C GLY A 286 9.39 -27.52 -19.57
#